data_AF-A0A2I2L0H1-F1
#
_entry.id   AF-A0A2I2L0H1-F1
#
_cell.length_a   1.000
_cell.length_b   1.000
_cell.length_c   1.000
_cell.angle_alpha   90.00
_cell.angle_beta   90.00
_cell.angle_gamma   90.00
#
_symmetry.space_group_name_H-M   'P 1'
#
loop_
_entity.id
_entity.type
_entity.pdbx_description
1 polymer ?
#
loop_
_entity_poly.entity_id
_entity_poly.type
_entity_poly.pdbx_seq_one_letter_code
_entity_poly.pdbx_strand_id
1 'polypeptide(L)'
;MGDGRQLDASARGAAFANDARRVWEVAEPIHAVLYFHPAVRRFAAEAGCYSFGAGYVGMRAAPLGAASAAMITSTFYSFAPRRIARWVPDVWSYSSPARLLDARLAAVDAVLRELWGLDATGVVVRRAADLAGRVAAAAVTAGRPLAAANAALPIPREPHLALWQALTMLREHRGDGHVAALVRSEVGPVEALILSAATGRSPAEQLRVSRGWSEQEWAGAAADLAARGWLTPDGTLTAHGAQVRAEIENITDLLAAAPYRQLAHDERDELYAILYGLAERVALGGGFTWPNPIGLNWPPASDRPRQPVELGSTDG
;
A
#
# COMPACT_ATOMS: atom_id res chain seq x y z
N MET A 1 37.31 1.11 19.27
CA MET A 1 36.16 1.40 20.17
C MET A 1 34.98 2.03 19.40
N GLY A 2 34.73 1.62 18.16
CA GLY A 2 33.57 2.03 17.36
C GLY A 2 33.19 0.88 16.45
N ASP A 3 32.21 0.07 16.89
CA ASP A 3 31.62 -1.00 16.09
C ASP A 3 30.28 -1.46 16.73
N GLY A 4 30.27 -1.65 18.06
CA GLY A 4 29.09 -2.15 18.78
C GLY A 4 27.84 -1.24 18.75
N ARG A 5 27.98 0.09 18.68
CA ARG A 5 26.82 1.00 18.56
C ARG A 5 26.22 1.01 17.16
N GLN A 6 27.01 0.73 16.13
CA GLN A 6 26.57 0.74 14.74
C GLN A 6 25.87 -0.58 14.39
N LEU A 7 26.36 -1.70 14.93
CA LEU A 7 25.70 -3.01 14.85
C LEU A 7 24.37 -3.07 15.59
N ASP A 8 24.27 -2.45 16.78
CA ASP A 8 22.99 -2.35 17.53
C ASP A 8 21.98 -1.44 16.79
N ALA A 9 22.44 -0.33 16.21
CA ALA A 9 21.60 0.54 15.39
C ALA A 9 21.09 -0.16 14.10
N SER A 10 21.93 -0.96 13.44
CA SER A 10 21.53 -1.71 12.24
C SER A 10 20.57 -2.86 12.57
N ALA A 11 20.81 -3.59 13.66
CA ALA A 11 19.92 -4.68 14.10
C ALA A 11 18.55 -4.14 14.54
N ARG A 12 18.52 -3.05 15.30
CA ARG A 12 17.26 -2.35 15.64
C ARG A 12 16.56 -1.82 14.39
N GLY A 13 17.29 -1.22 13.46
CA GLY A 13 16.75 -0.75 12.18
C GLY A 13 16.07 -1.86 11.38
N ALA A 14 16.70 -3.03 11.30
CA ALA A 14 16.14 -4.22 10.64
C ALA A 14 14.89 -4.76 11.34
N ALA A 15 14.86 -4.78 12.68
CA ALA A 15 13.69 -5.18 13.44
C ALA A 15 12.48 -4.28 13.16
N PHE A 16 12.66 -2.95 13.21
CA PHE A 16 11.57 -2.01 12.90
C PHE A 16 11.12 -2.06 11.44
N ALA A 17 12.02 -2.34 10.50
CA ALA A 17 11.65 -2.57 9.09
C ALA A 17 10.75 -3.81 8.95
N ASN A 18 11.06 -4.88 9.69
CA ASN A 18 10.20 -6.07 9.73
C ASN A 18 8.82 -5.75 10.28
N ASP A 19 8.71 -4.95 11.35
CA ASP A 19 7.41 -4.54 11.89
C ASP A 19 6.59 -3.71 10.90
N ALA A 20 7.22 -2.78 10.19
CA ALA A 20 6.52 -1.98 9.18
C ALA A 20 5.94 -2.85 8.06
N ARG A 21 6.68 -3.86 7.59
CA ARG A 21 6.17 -4.84 6.63
C ARG A 21 5.05 -5.69 7.23
N ARG A 22 5.28 -6.26 8.42
CA ARG A 22 4.35 -7.15 9.11
C ARG A 22 3.01 -6.46 9.40
N VAL A 23 3.02 -5.24 9.92
CA VAL A 23 1.80 -4.45 10.15
C VAL A 23 1.14 -4.06 8.82
N TRP A 24 1.90 -3.72 7.78
CA TRP A 24 1.34 -3.42 6.46
C TRP A 24 0.54 -4.60 5.89
N GLU A 25 1.04 -5.83 5.99
CA GLU A 25 0.36 -7.02 5.43
C GLU A 25 -1.04 -7.25 6.04
N VAL A 26 -1.22 -6.92 7.33
CA VAL A 26 -2.53 -7.01 8.00
C VAL A 26 -3.35 -5.70 7.95
N ALA A 27 -2.71 -4.55 7.76
CA ALA A 27 -3.41 -3.28 7.63
C ALA A 27 -4.03 -3.09 6.23
N GLU A 28 -3.37 -3.60 5.18
CA GLU A 28 -3.77 -3.35 3.80
C GLU A 28 -5.18 -3.87 3.47
N PRO A 29 -5.63 -5.08 3.87
CA PRO A 29 -7.01 -5.52 3.64
C PRO A 29 -8.04 -4.55 4.20
N ILE A 30 -7.81 -4.02 5.41
CA ILE A 30 -8.71 -3.08 6.08
C ILE A 30 -8.75 -1.75 5.34
N HIS A 31 -7.59 -1.21 4.94
CA HIS A 31 -7.53 0.02 4.15
C HIS A 31 -8.24 -0.14 2.80
N ALA A 32 -7.93 -1.24 2.10
CA ALA A 32 -8.25 -1.41 0.70
C ALA A 32 -9.70 -1.83 0.43
N VAL A 33 -10.53 -2.04 1.47
CA VAL A 33 -11.99 -2.16 1.30
C VAL A 33 -12.56 -0.99 0.50
N LEU A 34 -11.98 0.21 0.64
CA LEU A 34 -12.34 1.41 -0.13
C LEU A 34 -12.23 1.20 -1.65
N TYR A 35 -11.33 0.32 -2.11
CA TYR A 35 -11.12 0.11 -3.55
C TYR A 35 -11.82 -1.13 -4.07
N PHE A 36 -12.00 -2.16 -3.24
CA PHE A 36 -12.42 -3.48 -3.71
C PHE A 36 -13.82 -3.90 -3.29
N HIS A 37 -14.34 -3.39 -2.17
CA HIS A 37 -15.67 -3.78 -1.73
C HIS A 37 -16.74 -3.25 -2.71
N PRO A 38 -17.64 -4.09 -3.25
CA PRO A 38 -18.61 -3.68 -4.27
C PRO A 38 -19.50 -2.51 -3.83
N ALA A 39 -19.85 -2.46 -2.54
CA ALA A 39 -20.68 -1.40 -1.98
C ALA A 39 -20.06 0.00 -2.15
N VAL A 40 -18.73 0.14 -2.26
CA VAL A 40 -18.10 1.47 -2.44
C VAL A 40 -18.53 2.14 -3.74
N ARG A 41 -18.84 1.35 -4.77
CA ARG A 41 -19.24 1.88 -6.09
C ARG A 41 -20.48 2.76 -6.00
N ARG A 42 -21.42 2.45 -5.11
CA ARG A 42 -22.63 3.27 -4.92
C ARG A 42 -22.27 4.66 -4.40
N PHE A 43 -21.40 4.74 -3.38
CA PHE A 43 -20.97 5.99 -2.77
C PHE A 43 -20.15 6.83 -3.75
N ALA A 44 -19.29 6.20 -4.56
CA ALA A 44 -18.56 6.89 -5.62
C ALA A 44 -19.50 7.47 -6.68
N ALA A 45 -20.50 6.71 -7.13
CA ALA A 45 -21.48 7.16 -8.11
C ALA A 45 -22.36 8.30 -7.55
N GLU A 46 -22.83 8.17 -6.31
CA GLU A 46 -23.52 9.24 -5.59
C GLU A 46 -22.65 10.48 -5.45
N ALA A 47 -21.33 10.32 -5.31
CA ALA A 47 -20.38 11.41 -5.30
C ALA A 47 -20.07 12.02 -6.69
N GLY A 48 -20.67 11.53 -7.78
CA GLY A 48 -20.43 12.01 -9.15
C GLY A 48 -19.35 11.24 -9.93
N CYS A 49 -18.85 10.13 -9.39
CA CYS A 49 -17.83 9.28 -10.01
C CYS A 49 -18.43 7.93 -10.45
N TYR A 50 -18.97 7.86 -11.66
CA TYR A 50 -19.74 6.70 -12.15
C TYR A 50 -18.89 5.51 -12.63
N SER A 51 -17.63 5.74 -13.00
CA SER A 51 -16.72 4.65 -13.38
C SER A 51 -15.86 4.21 -12.21
N PHE A 52 -15.46 2.94 -12.20
CA PHE A 52 -14.54 2.42 -11.19
C PHE A 52 -13.26 3.25 -11.08
N GLY A 53 -12.66 3.62 -12.22
CA GLY A 53 -11.44 4.41 -12.26
C GLY A 53 -11.60 5.82 -11.71
N ALA A 54 -12.71 6.50 -12.06
CA ALA A 54 -13.04 7.80 -11.50
C ALA A 54 -13.25 7.74 -9.98
N GLY A 55 -13.97 6.73 -9.48
CA GLY A 55 -14.17 6.52 -8.04
C GLY A 55 -12.86 6.25 -7.29
N TYR A 56 -12.04 5.33 -7.83
CA TYR A 56 -10.71 5.01 -7.29
C TYR A 56 -9.82 6.25 -7.21
N VAL A 57 -9.66 6.96 -8.33
CA VAL A 57 -8.78 8.14 -8.39
C VAL A 57 -9.34 9.27 -7.53
N GLY A 58 -10.64 9.56 -7.64
CA GLY A 58 -11.27 10.64 -6.89
C GLY A 58 -11.16 10.44 -5.37
N MET A 59 -11.56 9.28 -4.85
CA MET A 59 -11.54 9.03 -3.41
C MET A 59 -10.12 8.96 -2.82
N ARG A 60 -9.15 8.43 -3.57
CA ARG A 60 -7.76 8.36 -3.12
C ARG A 60 -7.03 9.71 -3.25
N ALA A 61 -7.31 10.50 -4.29
CA ALA A 61 -6.66 11.79 -4.55
C ALA A 61 -7.31 12.97 -3.80
N ALA A 62 -8.57 12.85 -3.35
CA ALA A 62 -9.28 13.92 -2.65
C ALA A 62 -8.51 14.61 -1.50
N PRO A 63 -7.68 13.93 -0.69
CA PRO A 63 -6.85 14.59 0.32
C PRO A 63 -5.88 15.64 -0.25
N LEU A 64 -5.43 15.48 -1.50
CA LEU A 64 -4.55 16.42 -2.21
C LEU A 64 -5.31 17.67 -2.72
N GLY A 65 -6.61 17.76 -2.46
CA GLY A 65 -7.49 18.75 -3.10
C GLY A 65 -7.77 18.42 -4.56
N ALA A 66 -8.15 19.42 -5.34
CA ALA A 66 -8.42 19.30 -6.77
C ALA A 66 -7.09 19.27 -7.58
N ALA A 67 -6.23 18.30 -7.26
CA ALA A 67 -4.90 18.18 -7.85
C ALA A 67 -4.97 17.89 -9.36
N SER A 68 -4.00 18.42 -10.11
CA SER A 68 -3.93 18.20 -11.55
C SER A 68 -3.68 16.74 -11.90
N ALA A 69 -4.03 16.34 -13.13
CA ALA A 69 -3.74 14.99 -13.63
C ALA A 69 -2.24 14.66 -13.54
N ALA A 70 -1.36 15.62 -13.82
CA ALA A 70 0.08 15.45 -13.73
C ALA A 70 0.54 15.14 -12.30
N MET A 71 0.00 15.85 -11.30
CA MET A 71 0.33 15.57 -9.90
C MET A 71 -0.13 14.17 -9.50
N ILE A 72 -1.38 13.81 -9.85
CA ILE A 72 -1.94 12.49 -9.54
C ILE A 72 -1.15 11.38 -10.22
N THR A 73 -0.74 11.55 -11.48
CA THR A 73 0.14 10.59 -12.17
C THR A 73 1.47 10.42 -11.42
N SER A 74 2.06 11.52 -10.94
CA SER A 74 3.33 11.47 -10.20
C SER A 74 3.22 10.66 -8.90
N THR A 75 2.16 10.85 -8.13
CA THR A 75 1.99 10.14 -6.84
C THR A 75 1.35 8.76 -6.98
N PHE A 76 0.60 8.52 -8.06
CA PHE A 76 0.05 7.22 -8.40
C PHE A 76 0.98 6.50 -9.37
N TYR A 77 2.28 6.61 -9.09
CA TYR A 77 3.47 6.27 -9.87
C TYR A 77 3.32 5.22 -11.00
N SER A 78 2.61 4.11 -10.76
CA SER A 78 2.48 3.01 -11.69
C SER A 78 1.41 3.18 -12.78
N PHE A 79 0.58 4.22 -12.74
CA PHE A 79 -0.44 4.46 -13.78
C PHE A 79 0.15 5.14 -15.02
N ALA A 80 -0.32 4.72 -16.19
CA ALA A 80 -0.03 5.43 -17.44
C ALA A 80 -0.61 6.87 -17.37
N PRO A 81 0.15 7.91 -17.77
CA PRO A 81 -0.34 9.29 -17.72
C PRO A 81 -1.68 9.49 -18.43
N ARG A 82 -1.86 8.85 -19.61
CA ARG A 82 -3.11 8.88 -20.38
C ARG A 82 -4.31 8.29 -19.64
N ARG A 83 -4.08 7.32 -18.73
CA ARG A 83 -5.14 6.68 -17.96
C ARG A 83 -5.69 7.65 -16.91
N ILE A 84 -4.80 8.35 -16.22
CA ILE A 84 -5.16 9.38 -15.23
C ILE A 84 -5.79 10.60 -15.92
N ALA A 85 -5.21 11.06 -17.04
CA ALA A 85 -5.73 12.20 -17.81
C ALA A 85 -7.15 11.98 -18.33
N ARG A 86 -7.56 10.72 -18.55
CA ARG A 86 -8.93 10.37 -18.91
C ARG A 86 -9.93 10.57 -17.77
N TRP A 87 -9.52 10.41 -16.51
CA TRP A 87 -10.44 10.41 -15.38
C TRP A 87 -10.47 11.73 -14.62
N VAL A 88 -9.31 12.33 -14.39
CA VAL A 88 -9.18 13.48 -13.47
C VAL A 88 -10.01 14.70 -13.86
N PRO A 89 -10.08 15.12 -15.14
CA PRO A 89 -10.92 16.25 -15.53
C PRO A 89 -12.39 16.04 -15.15
N ASP A 90 -12.94 14.85 -15.41
CA ASP A 90 -14.33 14.52 -15.10
C ASP A 90 -14.56 14.45 -13.58
N VAL A 91 -13.63 13.85 -12.84
CA VAL A 91 -13.72 13.74 -11.37
C VAL A 91 -13.90 15.11 -10.73
N TRP A 92 -13.13 16.12 -11.15
CA TRP A 92 -13.22 17.48 -10.60
C TRP A 92 -14.32 18.34 -11.23
N SER A 93 -14.90 17.92 -12.35
CA SER A 93 -16.05 18.60 -12.96
C SER A 93 -17.38 18.14 -12.37
N TYR A 94 -17.49 16.86 -11.99
CA TYR A 94 -18.72 16.27 -11.44
C TYR A 94 -18.69 16.07 -9.92
N SER A 95 -17.54 16.31 -9.29
CA SER A 95 -17.37 16.17 -7.84
C SER A 95 -16.44 17.23 -7.27
N SER A 96 -16.27 17.21 -5.95
CA SER A 96 -15.31 18.03 -5.24
C SER A 96 -14.50 17.16 -4.27
N PRO A 97 -13.28 17.60 -3.89
CA PRO A 97 -12.51 16.92 -2.86
C PRO A 97 -13.32 16.67 -1.58
N ALA A 98 -14.07 17.67 -1.08
CA ALA A 98 -14.90 17.52 0.11
C ALA A 98 -15.97 16.43 -0.06
N ARG A 99 -16.71 16.45 -1.18
CA ARG A 99 -17.76 15.44 -1.46
C ARG A 99 -17.19 14.03 -1.53
N LEU A 100 -16.00 13.86 -2.10
CA LEU A 100 -15.33 12.56 -2.18
C LEU A 100 -14.74 12.09 -0.86
N LEU A 101 -14.30 13.02 0.01
CA LEU A 101 -13.89 12.72 1.39
C LEU A 101 -15.09 12.27 2.25
N ASP A 102 -16.25 12.90 2.08
CA ASP A 102 -17.48 12.45 2.75
C ASP A 102 -17.92 11.09 2.25
N ALA A 103 -17.93 10.89 0.91
CA ALA A 103 -18.34 9.64 0.30
C ALA A 103 -17.43 8.47 0.66
N ARG A 104 -16.10 8.66 0.72
CA ARG A 104 -15.18 7.59 1.13
C ARG A 104 -15.39 7.20 2.59
N LEU A 105 -15.64 8.17 3.49
CA LEU A 105 -15.88 7.87 4.91
C LEU A 105 -17.21 7.15 5.10
N ALA A 106 -18.27 7.58 4.42
CA ALA A 106 -19.57 6.90 4.44
C ALA A 106 -19.47 5.47 3.87
N ALA A 107 -18.69 5.27 2.81
CA ALA A 107 -18.45 3.94 2.25
C ALA A 107 -17.73 3.02 3.23
N VAL A 108 -16.66 3.49 3.85
CA VAL A 108 -15.89 2.72 4.83
C VAL A 108 -16.73 2.44 6.08
N ASP A 109 -17.53 3.40 6.55
CA ASP A 109 -18.43 3.19 7.70
C ASP A 109 -19.39 2.03 7.44
N ALA A 110 -20.09 2.07 6.31
CA ALA A 110 -21.04 1.03 5.93
C ALA A 110 -20.36 -0.34 5.81
N VAL A 111 -19.22 -0.41 5.10
CA VAL A 111 -18.53 -1.68 4.83
C VAL A 111 -17.92 -2.28 6.10
N LEU A 112 -17.24 -1.49 6.94
CA LEU A 112 -16.61 -2.04 8.14
C LEU A 112 -17.65 -2.44 9.20
N ARG A 113 -18.80 -1.75 9.29
CA ARG A 113 -19.91 -2.19 10.15
C ARG A 113 -20.54 -3.49 9.66
N GLU A 114 -20.68 -3.65 8.34
CA GLU A 114 -21.14 -4.91 7.74
C GLU A 114 -20.20 -6.07 8.07
N LEU A 115 -18.89 -5.88 7.89
CA LEU A 115 -17.88 -6.93 8.05
C LEU A 115 -17.54 -7.26 9.51
N TRP A 116 -17.55 -6.27 10.40
CA TRP A 116 -17.17 -6.45 11.81
C TRP A 116 -18.36 -6.51 12.77
N GLY A 117 -19.56 -6.14 12.33
CA GLY A 117 -20.76 -6.12 13.17
C GLY A 117 -20.63 -5.18 14.38
N LEU A 118 -21.12 -5.64 15.53
CA LEU A 118 -21.09 -4.87 16.79
C LEU A 118 -19.66 -4.52 17.25
N ASP A 119 -18.65 -5.31 16.82
CA ASP A 119 -17.26 -5.08 17.19
C ASP A 119 -16.65 -3.85 16.52
N ALA A 120 -17.25 -3.29 15.46
CA ALA A 120 -16.74 -2.12 14.75
C ALA A 120 -16.52 -0.91 15.67
N THR A 121 -17.33 -0.79 16.71
CA THR A 121 -17.20 0.25 17.74
C THR A 121 -16.84 -0.34 19.11
N GLY A 122 -16.28 -1.55 19.14
CA GLY A 122 -15.89 -2.27 20.33
C GLY A 122 -14.59 -1.77 20.97
N VAL A 123 -14.28 -2.29 22.16
CA VAL A 123 -13.05 -1.95 22.91
C VAL A 123 -11.78 -2.31 22.14
N VAL A 124 -11.80 -3.42 21.40
CA VAL A 124 -10.67 -3.90 20.60
C VAL A 124 -10.36 -2.94 19.45
N VAL A 125 -11.38 -2.48 18.72
CA VAL A 125 -11.19 -1.51 17.62
C VAL A 125 -10.75 -0.15 18.14
N ARG A 126 -11.29 0.32 19.28
CA ARG A 126 -10.78 1.53 19.95
C ARG A 126 -9.30 1.43 20.30
N ARG A 127 -8.87 0.28 20.84
CA ARG A 127 -7.47 0.04 21.19
C ARG A 127 -6.56 0.05 19.97
N ALA A 128 -6.97 -0.60 18.88
CA ALA A 128 -6.23 -0.53 17.62
C ALA A 128 -6.18 0.89 17.05
N ALA A 129 -7.28 1.65 17.13
CA ALA A 129 -7.32 3.05 16.68
C ALA A 129 -6.34 3.94 17.45
N ASP A 130 -6.24 3.77 18.78
CA ASP A 130 -5.24 4.46 19.62
C ASP A 130 -3.81 4.11 19.20
N LEU A 131 -3.49 2.82 19.12
CA LEU A 131 -2.14 2.33 18.77
C LEU A 131 -1.74 2.81 17.37
N ALA A 132 -2.57 2.58 16.35
CA ALA A 132 -2.32 3.03 14.98
C ALA A 132 -2.28 4.56 14.89
N GLY A 133 -3.11 5.27 15.64
CA GLY A 133 -3.12 6.73 15.73
C GLY A 133 -1.81 7.30 16.27
N ARG A 134 -1.23 6.68 17.30
CA ARG A 134 0.10 7.07 17.82
C ARG A 134 1.21 6.88 16.79
N VAL A 135 1.20 5.75 16.08
CA VAL A 135 2.18 5.49 14.99
C VAL A 135 2.00 6.51 13.86
N ALA A 136 0.76 6.77 13.45
CA ALA A 136 0.45 7.75 12.41
C ALA A 136 0.90 9.16 12.83
N ALA A 137 0.59 9.60 14.04
CA ALA A 137 1.00 10.92 14.54
C ALA A 137 2.53 11.11 14.59
N ALA A 138 3.30 10.04 14.77
CA ALA A 138 4.76 10.06 14.78
C ALA A 138 5.40 10.05 13.38
N ALA A 139 4.61 9.89 12.30
CA ALA A 139 5.15 9.73 10.96
C ALA A 139 5.62 11.05 10.35
N VAL A 140 6.87 11.07 9.86
CA VAL A 140 7.42 12.23 9.14
C VAL A 140 6.91 12.21 7.70
N THR A 141 6.15 13.24 7.34
CA THR A 141 5.50 13.34 6.02
C THR A 141 6.27 14.20 5.02
N ALA A 142 7.43 14.76 5.39
CA ALA A 142 8.27 15.51 4.46
C ALA A 142 8.69 14.64 3.26
N GLY A 143 8.47 15.15 2.05
CA GLY A 143 8.70 14.38 0.80
C GLY A 143 7.67 13.29 0.53
N ARG A 144 6.57 13.22 1.30
CA ARG A 144 5.52 12.20 1.20
C ARG A 144 4.15 12.86 0.98
N PRO A 145 3.83 13.26 -0.26
CA PRO A 145 2.67 14.09 -0.54
C PRO A 145 1.33 13.42 -0.18
N LEU A 146 1.14 12.13 -0.43
CA LEU A 146 -0.11 11.44 -0.10
C LEU A 146 -0.25 11.22 1.41
N ALA A 147 0.86 10.92 2.08
CA ALA A 147 0.89 10.81 3.53
C ALA A 147 0.59 12.16 4.20
N ALA A 148 1.25 13.23 3.76
CA ALA A 148 1.05 14.59 4.26
C ALA A 148 -0.41 15.03 4.10
N ALA A 149 -0.98 14.79 2.91
CA ALA A 149 -2.37 15.12 2.62
C ALA A 149 -3.36 14.38 3.51
N ASN A 150 -3.15 13.07 3.76
CA ASN A 150 -4.02 12.30 4.66
C ASN A 150 -3.81 12.64 6.14
N ALA A 151 -2.59 13.00 6.55
CA ALA A 151 -2.29 13.41 7.92
C ALA A 151 -2.93 14.77 8.28
N ALA A 152 -3.17 15.64 7.29
CA ALA A 152 -3.81 16.93 7.49
C ALA A 152 -5.34 16.85 7.67
N LEU A 153 -5.95 15.69 7.44
CA LEU A 153 -7.39 15.51 7.56
C LEU A 153 -7.83 15.37 9.04
N PRO A 154 -9.05 15.82 9.39
CA PRO A 154 -9.59 15.58 10.73
C PRO A 154 -9.68 14.08 11.04
N ILE A 155 -9.35 13.72 12.29
CA ILE A 155 -9.52 12.35 12.77
C ILE A 155 -11.03 12.09 12.99
N PRO A 156 -11.63 11.07 12.35
CA PRO A 156 -13.01 10.71 12.58
C PRO A 156 -13.30 10.34 14.03
N ARG A 157 -14.53 10.60 14.52
CA ARG A 157 -14.93 10.30 15.90
C ARG A 157 -15.19 8.80 16.14
N GLU A 158 -15.76 8.12 15.15
CA GLU A 158 -16.08 6.70 15.26
C GLU A 158 -14.79 5.85 15.26
N PRO A 159 -14.64 4.87 16.19
CA PRO A 159 -13.39 4.11 16.35
C PRO A 159 -12.87 3.40 15.10
N HIS A 160 -13.74 2.70 14.35
CA HIS A 160 -13.34 2.01 13.12
C HIS A 160 -12.93 2.98 12.01
N LEU A 161 -13.53 4.18 11.96
CA LEU A 161 -13.14 5.22 11.01
C LEU A 161 -11.82 5.89 11.40
N ALA A 162 -11.60 6.13 12.69
CA ALA A 162 -10.32 6.62 13.21
C ALA A 162 -9.19 5.63 12.90
N LEU A 163 -9.44 4.34 13.15
CA LEU A 163 -8.53 3.26 12.78
C LEU A 163 -8.25 3.26 11.28
N TRP A 164 -9.30 3.23 10.44
CA TRP A 164 -9.13 3.20 8.98
C TRP A 164 -8.37 4.43 8.45
N GLN A 165 -8.62 5.63 9.00
CA GLN A 165 -7.91 6.84 8.60
C GLN A 165 -6.41 6.77 8.98
N ALA A 166 -6.08 6.26 10.17
CA ALA A 166 -4.70 6.05 10.59
C ALA A 166 -3.98 5.02 9.69
N LEU A 167 -4.63 3.88 9.41
CA LEU A 167 -4.06 2.87 8.50
C LEU A 167 -3.91 3.40 7.07
N THR A 168 -4.85 4.21 6.59
CA THR A 168 -4.77 4.88 5.28
C THR A 168 -3.56 5.81 5.22
N MET A 169 -3.35 6.63 6.25
CA MET A 169 -2.19 7.52 6.30
C MET A 169 -0.88 6.72 6.33
N LEU A 170 -0.77 5.69 7.17
CA LEU A 170 0.42 4.83 7.25
C LEU A 170 0.69 4.08 5.94
N ARG A 171 -0.37 3.63 5.26
CA ARG A 171 -0.29 3.02 3.94
C ARG A 171 0.25 4.00 2.90
N GLU A 172 -0.27 5.22 2.86
CA GLU A 172 0.24 6.25 1.93
C GLU A 172 1.66 6.69 2.29
N HIS A 173 2.01 6.74 3.59
CA HIS A 173 3.39 6.94 4.04
C HIS A 173 4.32 5.87 3.50
N ARG A 174 3.99 4.57 3.65
CA ARG A 174 4.77 3.48 3.05
C ARG A 174 4.82 3.60 1.52
N GLY A 175 3.70 3.92 0.88
CA GLY A 175 3.59 4.10 -0.57
C GLY A 175 4.49 5.19 -1.13
N ASP A 176 4.49 6.38 -0.53
CA ASP A 176 5.39 7.48 -0.92
C ASP A 176 6.88 7.09 -0.75
N GLY A 177 7.18 6.30 0.30
CA GLY A 177 8.53 5.73 0.50
C GLY A 177 8.92 4.71 -0.57
N HIS A 178 7.97 3.90 -1.02
CA HIS A 178 8.17 2.95 -2.12
C HIS A 178 8.45 3.70 -3.43
N VAL A 179 7.74 4.79 -3.71
CA VAL A 179 8.02 5.65 -4.86
C VAL A 179 9.44 6.21 -4.79
N ALA A 180 9.87 6.70 -3.62
CA ALA A 180 11.25 7.16 -3.44
C ALA A 180 12.29 6.05 -3.68
N ALA A 181 12.01 4.81 -3.24
CA ALA A 181 12.87 3.66 -3.48
C ALA A 181 12.97 3.31 -4.98
N LEU A 182 11.85 3.33 -5.71
CA LEU A 182 11.81 3.12 -7.16
C LEU A 182 12.61 4.20 -7.91
N VAL A 183 12.42 5.47 -7.55
CA VAL A 183 13.17 6.59 -8.14
C VAL A 183 14.65 6.47 -7.87
N ARG A 184 15.06 6.13 -6.64
CA ARG A 184 16.48 5.89 -6.29
C ARG A 184 17.09 4.79 -7.17
N SER A 185 16.33 3.74 -7.44
CA SER A 185 16.78 2.58 -8.20
C SER A 185 16.58 2.71 -9.72
N GLU A 186 16.19 3.90 -10.21
CA GLU A 186 15.92 4.17 -11.63
C GLU A 186 14.97 3.15 -12.26
N VAL A 187 13.94 2.76 -11.50
CA VAL A 187 12.91 1.83 -11.95
C VAL A 187 11.68 2.62 -12.34
N GLY A 188 11.36 2.65 -13.63
CA GLY A 188 10.21 3.38 -14.15
C GLY A 188 8.85 2.78 -13.78
N PRO A 189 7.74 3.49 -14.07
CA PRO A 189 6.37 3.06 -13.77
C PRO A 189 5.98 1.66 -14.28
N VAL A 190 6.32 1.35 -15.53
CA VAL A 190 5.99 0.06 -16.16
C VAL A 190 6.87 -1.05 -15.61
N GLU A 191 8.15 -0.74 -15.43
CA GLU A 191 9.15 -1.67 -14.91
C GLU A 191 8.82 -2.11 -13.49
N ALA A 192 8.32 -1.19 -12.64
CA ALA A 192 7.85 -1.51 -11.31
C ALA A 192 6.70 -2.55 -11.34
N LEU A 193 5.78 -2.45 -12.30
CA LEU A 193 4.70 -3.43 -12.49
C LEU A 193 5.23 -4.77 -12.99
N ILE A 194 6.18 -4.77 -13.92
CA ILE A 194 6.81 -5.98 -14.44
C ILE A 194 7.57 -6.72 -13.34
N LEU A 195 8.41 -6.03 -12.58
CA LEU A 195 9.14 -6.59 -11.45
C LEU A 195 8.20 -7.15 -10.38
N SER A 196 7.06 -6.49 -10.13
CA SER A 196 6.02 -7.01 -9.25
C SER A 196 5.37 -8.28 -9.82
N ALA A 197 4.99 -8.28 -11.10
CA ALA A 197 4.36 -9.42 -11.77
C ALA A 197 5.27 -10.65 -11.81
N ALA A 198 6.58 -10.44 -12.01
CA ALA A 198 7.58 -11.49 -12.07
C ALA A 198 7.77 -12.25 -10.73
N THR A 199 7.20 -11.74 -9.63
CA THR A 199 7.12 -12.48 -8.35
C THR A 199 6.01 -13.53 -8.31
N GLY A 200 5.13 -13.56 -9.32
CA GLY A 200 3.95 -14.42 -9.38
C GLY A 200 2.78 -13.99 -8.49
N ARG A 201 2.90 -12.88 -7.73
CA ARG A 201 1.86 -12.43 -6.78
C ARG A 201 0.70 -11.67 -7.43
N SER A 202 0.91 -11.12 -8.62
CA SER A 202 -0.11 -10.39 -9.37
C SER A 202 0.00 -10.72 -10.86
N PRO A 203 -1.12 -11.01 -11.56
CA PRO A 203 -1.08 -11.29 -13.00
C PRO A 203 -0.59 -10.07 -13.80
N ALA A 204 0.42 -10.29 -14.65
CA ALA A 204 1.03 -9.26 -15.50
C ALA A 204 -0.03 -8.51 -16.34
N GLU A 205 -0.91 -9.26 -17.01
CA GLU A 205 -1.94 -8.69 -17.88
C GLU A 205 -2.94 -7.83 -17.11
N GLN A 206 -3.34 -8.26 -15.91
CA GLN A 206 -4.21 -7.48 -15.05
C GLN A 206 -3.56 -6.15 -14.64
N LEU A 207 -2.28 -6.17 -14.26
CA LEU A 207 -1.53 -4.97 -13.92
C LEU A 207 -1.40 -4.02 -15.12
N ARG A 208 -1.01 -4.54 -16.29
CA ARG A 208 -0.86 -3.77 -17.52
C ARG A 208 -2.16 -3.05 -17.90
N VAL A 209 -3.27 -3.80 -18.01
CA VAL A 209 -4.57 -3.27 -18.44
C VAL A 209 -5.13 -2.28 -17.43
N SER A 210 -5.12 -2.63 -16.13
CA SER A 210 -5.71 -1.78 -15.08
C SER A 210 -4.96 -0.47 -14.89
N ARG A 211 -3.63 -0.45 -15.12
CA ARG A 211 -2.80 0.75 -15.08
C ARG A 211 -2.74 1.50 -16.41
N GLY A 212 -3.22 0.89 -17.47
CA GLY A 212 -3.46 1.53 -18.77
C GLY A 212 -2.28 1.50 -19.72
N TRP A 213 -1.32 0.60 -19.54
CA TRP A 213 -0.14 0.45 -20.39
C TRP A 213 -0.45 -0.39 -21.64
N SER A 214 0.17 -0.06 -22.77
CA SER A 214 0.01 -0.81 -24.01
C SER A 214 0.91 -2.05 -23.99
N GLU A 215 0.67 -2.99 -24.89
CA GLU A 215 1.55 -4.16 -25.05
C GLU A 215 2.95 -3.74 -25.49
N GLN A 216 3.05 -2.72 -26.35
CA GLN A 216 4.31 -2.19 -26.84
C GLN A 216 5.13 -1.53 -25.71
N GLU A 217 4.50 -0.72 -24.86
CA GLU A 217 5.19 -0.08 -23.71
C GLU A 217 5.64 -1.13 -22.69
N TRP A 218 4.81 -2.15 -22.45
CA TRP A 218 5.16 -3.26 -21.58
C TRP A 218 6.34 -4.07 -22.13
N ALA A 219 6.31 -4.41 -23.42
CA ALA A 219 7.39 -5.15 -24.09
C ALA A 219 8.70 -4.34 -24.12
N GLY A 220 8.63 -3.03 -24.36
CA GLY A 220 9.80 -2.15 -24.31
C GLY A 220 10.44 -2.14 -22.92
N ALA A 221 9.65 -1.91 -21.87
CA ALA A 221 10.14 -1.93 -20.49
C ALA A 221 10.69 -3.31 -20.07
N ALA A 222 10.08 -4.40 -20.55
CA ALA A 222 10.60 -5.75 -20.32
C ALA A 222 11.95 -5.98 -21.01
N ALA A 223 12.12 -5.47 -22.23
CA ALA A 223 13.39 -5.53 -22.95
C ALA A 223 14.48 -4.71 -22.25
N ASP A 224 14.15 -3.52 -21.74
CA ASP A 224 15.08 -2.68 -20.97
C ASP A 224 15.53 -3.38 -19.66
N LEU A 225 14.60 -4.03 -18.97
CA LEU A 225 14.90 -4.85 -17.79
C LEU A 225 15.77 -6.08 -18.12
N ALA A 226 15.52 -6.74 -19.26
CA ALA A 226 16.34 -7.85 -19.72
C ALA A 226 17.75 -7.39 -20.13
N ALA A 227 17.88 -6.23 -20.78
CA ALA A 227 19.17 -5.63 -21.13
C ALA A 227 20.00 -5.25 -19.88
N ARG A 228 19.33 -4.87 -18.78
CA ARG A 228 19.95 -4.70 -17.45
C ARG A 228 20.30 -6.01 -16.73
N GLY A 229 19.94 -7.15 -17.33
CA GLY A 229 20.14 -8.47 -16.74
C GLY A 229 19.25 -8.72 -15.53
N TRP A 230 18.11 -8.04 -15.40
CA TRP A 230 17.17 -8.22 -14.28
C TRP A 230 16.06 -9.22 -14.61
N LEU A 231 15.78 -9.40 -15.90
CA LEU A 231 14.87 -10.41 -16.41
C LEU A 231 15.58 -11.39 -17.34
N THR A 232 15.11 -12.62 -17.33
CA THR A 232 15.43 -13.63 -18.33
C THR A 232 14.63 -13.38 -19.62
N PRO A 233 14.99 -14.00 -20.76
CA PRO A 233 14.24 -13.85 -22.02
C PRO A 233 12.76 -14.29 -21.95
N ASP A 234 12.42 -15.20 -21.04
CA ASP A 234 11.05 -15.67 -20.77
C ASP A 234 10.30 -14.80 -19.74
N GLY A 235 10.90 -13.70 -19.28
CA GLY A 235 10.23 -12.69 -18.43
C GLY A 235 10.23 -13.02 -16.94
N THR A 236 11.05 -13.96 -16.49
CA THR A 236 11.25 -14.26 -15.06
C THR A 236 12.41 -13.44 -14.48
N LEU A 237 12.47 -13.28 -13.15
CA LEU A 237 13.57 -12.58 -12.51
C LEU A 237 14.86 -13.40 -12.60
N THR A 238 15.96 -12.76 -12.99
CA THR A 238 17.30 -13.31 -12.77
C THR A 238 17.65 -13.23 -11.28
N ALA A 239 18.74 -13.88 -10.85
CA ALA A 239 19.28 -13.71 -9.51
C ALA A 239 19.60 -12.24 -9.17
N HIS A 240 20.17 -11.50 -10.14
CA HIS A 240 20.45 -10.08 -10.00
C HIS A 240 19.17 -9.25 -9.90
N GLY A 241 18.18 -9.50 -10.77
CA GLY A 241 16.89 -8.81 -10.70
C GLY A 241 16.13 -9.08 -9.40
N ALA A 242 16.19 -10.31 -8.89
CA ALA A 242 15.64 -10.67 -7.59
C ALA A 242 16.33 -9.90 -6.44
N GLN A 243 17.66 -9.74 -6.49
CA GLN A 243 18.42 -8.96 -5.51
C GLN A 243 18.03 -7.48 -5.56
N VAL A 244 17.99 -6.85 -6.74
CA VAL A 244 17.59 -5.45 -6.91
C VAL A 244 16.18 -5.23 -6.38
N ARG A 245 15.25 -6.11 -6.73
CA ARG A 245 13.88 -6.03 -6.24
C ARG A 245 13.82 -6.18 -4.71
N ALA A 246 14.59 -7.09 -4.13
CA ALA A 246 14.67 -7.24 -2.68
C ALA A 246 15.23 -5.99 -2.00
N GLU A 247 16.22 -5.33 -2.60
CA GLU A 247 16.76 -4.05 -2.11
C GLU A 247 15.69 -2.95 -2.11
N ILE A 248 14.90 -2.82 -3.19
CA ILE A 248 13.81 -1.84 -3.27
C ILE A 248 12.78 -2.07 -2.15
N GLU A 249 12.38 -3.32 -1.90
CA GLU A 249 11.45 -3.64 -0.81
C GLU A 249 12.07 -3.38 0.57
N ASN A 250 13.35 -3.70 0.77
CA ASN A 250 14.05 -3.43 2.03
C ASN A 250 14.14 -1.92 2.31
N ILE A 251 14.45 -1.11 1.30
CA ILE A 251 14.46 0.35 1.41
C ILE A 251 13.06 0.87 1.73
N THR A 252 12.04 0.33 1.07
CA THR A 252 10.63 0.69 1.33
C THR A 252 10.28 0.48 2.81
N ASP A 253 10.66 -0.67 3.38
CA ASP A 253 10.36 -0.97 4.78
C ASP A 253 11.19 -0.14 5.76
N LEU A 254 12.48 0.07 5.47
CA LEU A 254 13.34 0.97 6.27
C LEU A 254 12.77 2.39 6.29
N LEU A 255 12.29 2.89 5.16
CA LEU A 255 11.64 4.20 5.04
C LEU A 255 10.29 4.26 5.77
N ALA A 256 9.63 3.12 6.00
CA ALA A 256 8.36 3.03 6.72
C ALA A 256 8.51 2.74 8.23
N ALA A 257 9.71 2.37 8.69
CA ALA A 257 9.98 1.83 10.03
C ALA A 257 9.90 2.87 11.16
N ALA A 258 10.37 4.09 10.93
CA ALA A 258 10.58 5.09 11.98
C ALA A 258 9.35 5.39 12.87
N PRO A 259 8.11 5.52 12.34
CA PRO A 259 6.94 5.86 13.15
C PRO A 259 6.58 4.77 14.18
N TYR A 260 6.90 3.50 13.89
CA TYR A 260 6.62 2.38 14.78
C TYR A 260 7.47 2.37 16.06
N ARG A 261 8.53 3.17 16.12
CA ARG A 261 9.33 3.38 17.34
C ARG A 261 8.56 4.07 18.46
N GLN A 262 7.43 4.70 18.13
CA GLN A 262 6.54 5.34 19.10
C GLN A 262 5.84 4.32 20.01
N LEU A 263 5.76 3.05 19.60
CA LEU A 263 5.16 1.97 20.36
C LEU A 263 6.23 1.09 21.00
N ALA A 264 5.94 0.58 22.19
CA ALA A 264 6.72 -0.50 22.79
C ALA A 264 6.60 -1.80 21.98
N HIS A 265 7.41 -2.82 22.29
CA HIS A 265 7.39 -4.09 21.54
C HIS A 265 6.07 -4.84 21.71
N ASP A 266 5.61 -4.98 22.95
CA ASP A 266 4.32 -5.55 23.31
C ASP A 266 3.14 -4.81 22.68
N GLU A 267 3.20 -3.47 22.62
CA GLU A 267 2.19 -2.66 21.94
C GLU A 267 2.16 -2.89 20.41
N ARG A 268 3.32 -3.13 19.78
CA ARG A 268 3.39 -3.49 18.35
C ARG A 268 2.81 -4.87 18.08
N ASP A 269 3.11 -5.85 18.95
CA ASP A 269 2.52 -7.19 18.87
C ASP A 269 1.02 -7.18 19.12
N GLU A 270 0.55 -6.38 20.08
CA GLU A 270 -0.87 -6.15 20.35
C GLU A 270 -1.56 -5.55 19.12
N LEU A 271 -0.99 -4.48 18.55
CA LEU A 271 -1.52 -3.87 17.32
C LEU A 271 -1.60 -4.91 16.19
N TYR A 272 -0.53 -5.69 15.99
CA TYR A 272 -0.52 -6.74 14.96
C TYR A 272 -1.62 -7.76 15.17
N ALA A 273 -1.74 -8.33 16.38
CA ALA A 273 -2.72 -9.37 16.68
C ALA A 273 -4.15 -8.88 16.47
N ILE A 274 -4.46 -7.65 16.88
CA ILE A 274 -5.78 -7.06 16.66
C ILE A 274 -6.05 -6.85 15.17
N LEU A 275 -5.10 -6.24 14.44
CA LEU A 275 -5.26 -6.00 13.01
C LEU A 275 -5.40 -7.30 12.22
N TYR A 276 -4.64 -8.34 12.58
CA TYR A 276 -4.76 -9.66 11.97
C TYR A 276 -6.20 -10.18 12.05
N GLY A 277 -6.79 -10.22 13.25
CA GLY A 277 -8.16 -10.70 13.43
C GLY A 277 -9.21 -9.87 12.69
N LEU A 278 -9.03 -8.55 12.63
CA LEU A 278 -9.91 -7.66 11.86
C LEU A 278 -9.76 -7.84 10.35
N ALA A 279 -8.54 -8.00 9.87
CA ALA A 279 -8.22 -8.23 8.46
C ALA A 279 -8.67 -9.60 7.98
N GLU A 280 -8.63 -10.63 8.85
CA GLU A 280 -9.18 -11.95 8.56
C GLU A 280 -10.68 -11.87 8.25
N ARG A 281 -11.44 -11.13 9.07
CA ARG A 281 -12.87 -10.90 8.82
C ARG A 281 -13.11 -10.17 7.50
N VAL A 282 -12.24 -9.21 7.15
CA VAL A 282 -12.32 -8.51 5.84
C VAL A 282 -12.02 -9.46 4.69
N ALA A 283 -10.94 -10.26 4.79
CA ALA A 283 -10.50 -11.17 3.75
C ALA A 283 -11.50 -12.30 3.49
N LEU A 284 -12.10 -12.86 4.55
CA LEU A 284 -13.11 -13.93 4.47
C LEU A 284 -14.51 -13.39 4.16
N GLY A 285 -14.83 -12.16 4.57
CA GLY A 285 -16.12 -11.52 4.35
C GLY A 285 -16.30 -10.87 2.97
N GLY A 286 -15.36 -11.06 2.03
CA GLY A 286 -15.46 -10.52 0.68
C GLY A 286 -15.09 -9.03 0.54
N GLY A 287 -14.41 -8.45 1.53
CA GLY A 287 -13.94 -7.07 1.47
C GLY A 287 -12.70 -6.83 0.63
N PHE A 288 -12.11 -7.89 0.08
CA PHE A 288 -10.90 -7.85 -0.73
C PHE A 288 -10.95 -8.90 -1.86
N THR A 289 -10.24 -8.65 -2.97
CA THR A 289 -10.21 -9.55 -4.13
C THR A 289 -8.95 -10.40 -4.17
N TRP A 290 -9.05 -11.63 -4.66
CA TRP A 290 -7.90 -12.53 -4.84
C TRP A 290 -7.91 -13.13 -6.26
N PRO A 291 -6.79 -13.10 -7.03
CA PRO A 291 -5.56 -12.35 -6.75
C PRO A 291 -5.81 -10.83 -6.76
N ASN A 292 -4.90 -10.06 -6.16
CA ASN A 292 -4.99 -8.60 -6.08
C ASN A 292 -3.82 -7.92 -6.80
N PRO A 293 -4.02 -6.67 -7.28
CA PRO A 293 -2.96 -5.89 -7.92
C PRO A 293 -1.96 -5.27 -6.93
N ILE A 294 -2.06 -5.58 -5.63
CA ILE A 294 -1.17 -5.10 -4.57
C ILE A 294 -0.04 -6.12 -4.31
N GLY A 295 -0.24 -7.38 -4.72
CA GLY A 295 0.69 -8.48 -4.44
C GLY A 295 0.64 -8.97 -2.99
N LEU A 296 -0.46 -8.68 -2.29
CA LEU A 296 -0.73 -9.21 -0.95
C LEU A 296 -1.11 -10.70 -1.05
N ASN A 297 -0.74 -11.49 -0.04
CA ASN A 297 -1.24 -12.86 0.16
C ASN A 297 -2.04 -12.91 1.47
N TRP A 298 -3.03 -13.80 1.54
CA TRP A 298 -3.73 -14.12 2.78
C TRP A 298 -3.72 -15.63 3.05
N PRO A 299 -3.30 -16.10 4.24
CA PRO A 299 -2.68 -15.32 5.33
C PRO A 299 -1.35 -14.65 4.90
N PRO A 300 -0.89 -13.61 5.63
CA PRO A 300 0.35 -12.87 5.37
C PRO A 300 1.57 -13.78 5.16
N ALA A 301 2.51 -13.33 4.33
CA ALA A 301 3.72 -14.10 4.05
C ALA A 301 4.73 -14.03 5.21
N SER A 302 4.71 -12.93 5.97
CA SER A 302 5.54 -12.78 7.18
C SER A 302 5.23 -13.80 8.27
N ASP A 303 4.06 -14.44 8.23
CA ASP A 303 3.62 -15.47 9.18
C ASP A 303 4.05 -16.89 8.76
N ARG A 304 4.64 -17.06 7.57
CA ARG A 304 5.24 -18.35 7.19
C ARG A 304 6.63 -18.45 7.81
N PRO A 305 6.99 -19.57 8.49
CA PRO A 305 8.36 -19.78 8.90
C PRO A 305 9.26 -19.64 7.67
N ARG A 306 10.29 -18.78 7.75
CA ARG A 306 11.30 -18.68 6.69
C ARG A 306 11.84 -20.09 6.49
N GLN A 307 11.62 -20.69 5.32
CA GLN A 307 12.34 -21.90 4.99
C GLN A 307 13.83 -21.56 5.09
N PRO A 308 14.64 -22.39 5.75
CA PRO A 308 16.08 -22.21 5.75
C PRO A 308 16.52 -22.12 4.29
N VAL A 309 17.20 -21.02 3.93
CA VAL A 309 17.96 -21.02 2.69
C VAL A 309 19.01 -22.08 2.89
N GLU A 310 18.88 -23.22 2.22
CA GLU A 310 19.98 -24.16 2.06
C GLU A 310 21.09 -23.37 1.35
N LEU A 311 22.02 -22.85 2.15
CA LEU A 311 23.33 -22.48 1.64
C LEU A 311 23.92 -23.80 1.17
N GLY A 312 23.86 -24.04 -0.14
CA GLY A 312 24.47 -25.21 -0.75
C GLY A 312 25.88 -25.35 -0.20
N SER A 313 26.14 -26.50 0.41
CA SER A 313 27.45 -26.91 0.87
C SER A 313 28.40 -26.83 -0.33
N THR A 314 29.30 -25.85 -0.32
CA THR A 314 30.52 -25.95 -1.09
C THR A 314 31.43 -26.92 -0.35
N ASP A 315 31.29 -28.21 -0.62
CA ASP A 315 32.31 -29.20 -0.32
C ASP A 315 32.67 -29.95 -1.61
N GLY A 316 33.94 -29.78 -1.99
CA GLY A 316 34.81 -30.76 -2.67
C GLY A 316 34.39 -31.34 -4.01
#